data_AF-A0A4Q6DPJ9-F1
#
_entry.id   AF-A0A4Q6DPJ9-F1
#
_cell.length_a   1.000
_cell.length_b   1.000
_cell.length_c   1.000
_cell.angle_alpha   90.00
_cell.angle_beta   90.00
_cell.angle_gamma   90.00
#
_symmetry.space_group_name_H-M   'P 1'
#
loop_
_entity.id
_entity.type
_entity.pdbx_description
1 polymer ?
#
loop_
_entity_poly.entity_id
_entity_poly.type
_entity_poly.pdbx_seq_one_letter_code
_entity_poly.pdbx_strand_id
1 'polypeptide(L)'
;MKKLSLYFLLLCLSYTTSAQDLNARVQVLTPTIQVTNKRMFDVLETAMRDFLNGRKWSPDAIAPQERIDCTFILNITNWDGSSSFSGELQVQASRPVFNSSYTTTLFNVNDRDFDFSYTEGQTIDFSDQNFQGNLSAVMAFYAYIIIGMDYDS
;
A
#
# COMPACT_ATOMS: atom_id res chain seq x y z
N MET A 1 18.89 1.38 43.80
CA MET A 1 17.83 2.11 43.08
C MET A 1 18.31 2.74 41.76
N LYS A 2 19.48 3.38 41.69
CA LYS A 2 20.03 3.96 40.43
C LYS A 2 20.24 2.93 39.29
N LYS A 3 20.67 1.70 39.61
CA LYS A 3 20.85 0.63 38.61
C LYS A 3 19.54 0.12 38.01
N LEU A 4 18.42 0.19 38.74
CA LEU A 4 17.10 -0.21 38.26
C LEU A 4 16.53 0.84 37.31
N SER A 5 16.78 2.12 37.59
CA SER A 5 16.41 3.23 36.71
C SER A 5 17.14 3.18 35.36
N LEU A 6 18.41 2.71 35.35
CA LEU A 6 19.16 2.53 34.11
C LEU A 6 18.58 1.41 33.22
N TYR A 7 18.10 0.31 33.83
CA TYR A 7 17.43 -0.77 33.11
C TYR A 7 16.08 -0.33 32.52
N PHE A 8 15.33 0.50 33.26
CA PHE A 8 14.07 1.08 32.77
C PHE A 8 14.30 2.05 31.60
N LEU A 9 15.38 2.83 31.63
CA LEU A 9 15.78 3.73 30.54
C LEU A 9 16.19 2.96 29.27
N LEU A 10 16.92 1.84 29.41
CA LEU A 10 17.29 0.99 28.26
C LEU A 10 16.07 0.31 27.61
N LEU A 11 15.03 -0.02 28.38
CA LEU A 11 13.82 -0.66 27.86
C LEU A 11 12.99 0.30 26.99
N CYS A 12 12.99 1.60 27.32
CA CYS A 12 12.28 2.64 26.57
C CYS A 12 12.91 2.98 25.21
N LEU A 13 14.16 2.58 24.95
CA LEU A 13 14.85 2.82 23.66
C LEU A 13 14.51 1.76 22.59
N SER A 14 13.72 0.74 22.93
CA SER A 14 13.49 -0.46 22.09
C SER A 14 12.42 -0.31 21.00
N TYR A 15 11.80 0.85 20.85
CA TYR A 15 10.65 1.00 19.96
C TYR A 15 10.90 2.08 18.91
N THR A 16 11.27 1.64 17.70
CA THR A 16 10.84 2.22 16.41
C THR A 16 11.37 1.35 15.26
N THR A 17 10.79 0.18 15.05
CA THR A 17 10.90 -0.48 13.73
C THR A 17 9.86 0.16 12.83
N SER A 18 10.22 1.24 12.14
CA SER A 18 9.40 1.76 11.04
C SER A 18 9.67 0.88 9.83
N ALA A 19 8.84 -0.15 9.66
CA ALA A 19 8.96 -1.09 8.57
C ALA A 19 8.04 -0.61 7.43
N GLN A 20 8.61 0.18 6.53
CA GLN A 20 7.92 0.69 5.35
C GLN A 20 8.89 0.58 4.18
N ASP A 21 8.57 -0.32 3.26
CA ASP A 21 9.44 -0.71 2.16
C ASP A 21 9.06 0.01 0.87
N LEU A 22 7.77 0.33 0.75
CA LEU A 22 7.19 1.04 -0.38
C LEU A 22 6.95 2.50 -0.01
N ASN A 23 7.04 3.36 -1.02
CA ASN A 23 6.50 4.71 -1.02
C ASN A 23 5.33 4.76 -2.01
N ALA A 24 4.19 4.21 -1.58
CA ALA A 24 2.99 4.05 -2.38
C ALA A 24 2.14 5.32 -2.36
N ARG A 25 1.90 5.89 -3.54
CA ARG A 25 0.87 6.89 -3.78
C ARG A 25 -0.39 6.19 -4.27
N VAL A 26 -1.51 6.43 -3.61
CA VAL A 26 -2.80 5.86 -4.01
C VAL A 26 -3.72 6.99 -4.44
N GLN A 27 -4.47 6.75 -5.52
CA GLN A 27 -5.51 7.65 -5.99
C GLN A 27 -6.76 6.86 -6.33
N VAL A 28 -7.91 7.26 -5.79
CA VAL A 28 -9.21 6.66 -6.11
C VAL A 28 -9.99 7.62 -6.99
N LEU A 29 -10.25 7.20 -8.22
CA LEU A 29 -10.98 7.95 -9.23
C LEU A 29 -12.36 7.34 -9.45
N THR A 30 -13.37 8.21 -9.55
CA THR A 30 -14.78 7.82 -9.71
C THR A 30 -15.43 8.56 -10.88
N PRO A 31 -14.90 8.44 -12.12
CA PRO A 31 -15.34 9.24 -13.25
C PRO A 31 -16.78 8.95 -13.68
N THR A 32 -17.28 7.73 -13.47
CA THR A 32 -18.62 7.29 -13.87
C THR A 32 -19.66 7.40 -12.76
N ILE A 33 -19.23 7.50 -11.49
CA ILE A 33 -20.13 7.49 -10.33
C ILE A 33 -20.57 8.92 -10.00
N GLN A 34 -21.85 9.21 -10.22
CA GLN A 34 -22.46 10.50 -9.90
C GLN A 34 -23.10 10.50 -8.51
N VAL A 35 -22.27 10.56 -7.46
CA VAL A 35 -22.75 10.65 -6.07
C VAL A 35 -22.33 11.96 -5.42
N THR A 36 -23.25 12.52 -4.62
CA THR A 36 -23.04 13.79 -3.91
C THR A 36 -22.01 13.67 -2.79
N ASN A 37 -21.97 12.52 -2.12
CA ASN A 37 -21.03 12.26 -1.02
C ASN A 37 -19.91 11.33 -1.50
N LYS A 38 -18.69 11.86 -1.56
CA LYS A 38 -17.49 11.13 -1.98
C LYS A 38 -16.62 10.64 -0.82
N ARG A 39 -17.04 10.88 0.43
CA ARG A 39 -16.27 10.55 1.64
C ARG A 39 -15.79 9.10 1.67
N MET A 40 -16.64 8.15 1.28
CA MET A 40 -16.29 6.72 1.25
C MET A 40 -15.06 6.44 0.37
N PHE A 41 -14.93 7.14 -0.77
CA PHE A 41 -13.78 6.98 -1.67
C PHE A 41 -12.51 7.60 -1.09
N ASP A 42 -12.61 8.76 -0.43
CA ASP A 42 -11.47 9.39 0.26
C ASP A 42 -10.96 8.52 1.43
N VAL A 43 -11.90 7.88 2.15
CA VAL A 43 -11.60 6.93 3.22
C VAL A 43 -10.94 5.67 2.65
N LEU A 44 -11.46 5.13 1.54
CA LEU A 44 -10.87 4.00 0.85
C LEU A 44 -9.45 4.31 0.35
N GLU A 45 -9.24 5.47 -0.28
CA GLU A 45 -7.92 5.91 -0.74
C GLU A 45 -6.92 5.95 0.41
N THR A 46 -7.33 6.54 1.54
CA THR A 46 -6.52 6.60 2.75
C THR A 46 -6.22 5.20 3.30
N ALA A 47 -7.24 4.33 3.39
CA ALA A 47 -7.07 2.96 3.90
C ALA A 47 -6.11 2.14 3.03
N MET A 48 -6.21 2.25 1.70
CA MET A 48 -5.29 1.60 0.76
C MET A 48 -3.86 2.13 0.91
N ARG A 49 -3.69 3.45 1.00
CA ARG A 49 -2.38 4.09 1.20
C ARG A 49 -1.74 3.64 2.51
N ASP A 50 -2.52 3.62 3.58
CA ASP A 50 -2.05 3.25 4.91
C ASP A 50 -1.71 1.75 4.98
N PHE A 51 -2.48 0.90 4.28
CA PHE A 51 -2.16 -0.52 4.15
C PHE A 51 -0.83 -0.75 3.43
N LEU A 52 -0.62 -0.11 2.27
CA LEU A 52 0.59 -0.29 1.47
C LEU A 52 1.84 0.27 2.15
N ASN A 53 1.74 1.46 2.75
CA ASN A 53 2.88 2.13 3.39
C ASN A 53 3.07 1.74 4.86
N GLY A 54 2.06 1.18 5.52
CA GLY A 54 2.10 0.82 6.95
C GLY A 54 2.62 -0.58 7.22
N ARG A 55 2.89 -1.38 6.17
CA ARG A 55 3.30 -2.77 6.26
C ARG A 55 4.72 -2.97 5.73
N LYS A 56 5.41 -3.93 6.36
CA LYS A 56 6.65 -4.51 5.85
C LYS A 56 6.34 -5.60 4.83
N TRP A 57 6.93 -5.49 3.65
CA TRP A 57 6.72 -6.39 2.53
C TRP A 57 7.99 -7.19 2.19
N SER A 58 9.17 -6.65 2.49
CA SER A 58 10.48 -7.30 2.35
C SER A 58 11.03 -7.76 3.72
N PRO A 59 11.78 -8.87 3.78
CA PRO A 59 12.50 -9.25 5.00
C PRO A 59 13.61 -8.25 5.37
N ASP A 60 14.17 -7.51 4.41
CA ASP A 60 15.34 -6.66 4.63
C ASP A 60 14.97 -5.32 5.26
N ALA A 61 15.96 -4.62 5.82
CA ALA A 61 15.77 -3.29 6.37
C ALA A 61 16.04 -2.26 5.27
N ILE A 62 14.97 -1.69 4.69
CA ILE A 62 15.07 -0.68 3.64
C ILE A 62 15.19 0.70 4.27
N ALA A 63 16.23 1.44 3.89
CA ALA A 63 16.38 2.82 4.35
C ALA A 63 15.33 3.72 3.68
N PRO A 64 14.92 4.86 4.28
CA PRO A 64 13.89 5.71 3.71
C PRO A 64 14.17 6.18 2.27
N GLN A 65 15.45 6.40 1.92
CA GLN A 65 15.87 6.77 0.57
C GLN A 65 15.90 5.62 -0.45
N GLU A 66 15.80 4.38 0.03
CA GLU A 66 15.79 3.16 -0.78
C GLU A 66 14.37 2.61 -0.99
N ARG A 67 13.36 3.30 -0.43
CA ARG A 67 11.95 2.91 -0.62
C ARG A 67 11.59 2.99 -2.09
N ILE A 68 10.85 1.98 -2.54
CA ILE A 68 10.44 1.89 -3.94
C ILE A 68 9.24 2.82 -4.15
N ASP A 69 9.38 3.77 -5.07
CA ASP A 69 8.28 4.66 -5.46
C ASP A 69 7.27 3.90 -6.30
N CYS A 70 6.03 3.83 -5.83
CA CYS A 70 4.95 3.19 -6.58
C CYS A 70 3.66 4.02 -6.56
N THR A 71 2.80 3.76 -7.53
CA THR A 71 1.54 4.48 -7.73
C THR A 71 0.45 3.48 -8.09
N PHE A 72 -0.63 3.53 -7.32
CA PHE A 72 -1.83 2.73 -7.47
C PHE A 72 -2.98 3.67 -7.79
N ILE A 73 -3.53 3.56 -9.00
CA ILE A 73 -4.69 4.36 -9.43
C ILE A 73 -5.87 3.40 -9.57
N LEU A 74 -6.84 3.54 -8.68
CA LEU A 74 -8.08 2.77 -8.71
C LEU A 74 -9.16 3.57 -9.40
N ASN A 75 -9.58 3.14 -10.59
CA ASN A 75 -10.71 3.70 -11.32
C ASN A 75 -11.96 2.88 -11.01
N ILE A 76 -12.84 3.39 -10.15
CA ILE A 76 -14.09 2.70 -9.82
C ILE A 76 -15.12 3.01 -10.91
N THR A 77 -15.56 1.96 -11.59
CA THR A 77 -16.54 2.04 -12.69
C THR A 77 -17.95 1.80 -12.18
N ASN A 78 -18.12 0.94 -11.17
CA ASN A 78 -19.41 0.60 -10.57
C ASN A 78 -19.32 0.47 -9.03
N TRP A 79 -20.41 0.82 -8.35
CA TRP A 79 -20.56 0.70 -6.90
C TRP A 79 -22.03 0.42 -6.58
N ASP A 80 -22.28 -0.55 -5.70
CA ASP A 80 -23.64 -0.97 -5.31
C ASP A 80 -24.34 0.00 -4.34
N GLY A 81 -23.67 1.06 -3.92
CA GLY A 81 -24.16 2.01 -2.92
C GLY A 81 -23.94 1.57 -1.47
N SER A 82 -23.31 0.41 -1.25
CA SER A 82 -22.95 -0.12 0.06
C SER A 82 -21.46 -0.47 0.13
N SER A 83 -21.08 -1.72 -0.10
CA SER A 83 -19.74 -2.24 0.10
C SER A 83 -19.13 -2.90 -1.13
N SER A 84 -19.87 -3.11 -2.22
CA SER A 84 -19.35 -3.82 -3.40
C SER A 84 -18.91 -2.84 -4.48
N PHE A 85 -17.67 -2.97 -4.93
CA PHE A 85 -17.04 -2.11 -5.92
C PHE A 85 -16.52 -2.94 -7.09
N SER A 86 -16.60 -2.35 -8.28
CA SER A 86 -15.97 -2.87 -9.50
C SER A 86 -15.20 -1.74 -10.18
N GLY A 87 -14.04 -2.06 -10.74
CA GLY A 87 -13.20 -1.07 -11.37
C GLY A 87 -11.96 -1.64 -12.03
N GLU A 88 -11.07 -0.72 -12.40
CA GLU A 88 -9.76 -1.02 -12.96
C GLU A 88 -8.67 -0.51 -12.00
N LEU A 89 -7.63 -1.31 -11.78
CA LEU A 89 -6.49 -0.95 -10.97
C LEU A 89 -5.24 -0.83 -11.83
N GLN A 90 -4.70 0.38 -11.94
CA GLN A 90 -3.41 0.63 -12.55
C GLN A 90 -2.32 0.68 -11.49
N VAL A 91 -1.27 -0.11 -11.68
CA VAL A 91 -0.11 -0.15 -10.77
C VAL A 91 1.17 0.15 -11.54
N GLN A 92 1.92 1.13 -11.06
CA GLN A 92 3.23 1.49 -11.59
C GLN A 92 4.25 1.55 -10.46
N ALA A 93 5.47 1.06 -10.71
CA ALA A 93 6.61 1.24 -9.82
C ALA A 93 7.82 1.77 -10.60
N SER A 94 8.63 2.59 -9.93
CA SER A 94 9.85 3.15 -10.47
C SER A 94 10.94 3.21 -9.43
N ARG A 95 12.19 3.22 -9.90
CA ARG A 95 13.39 3.41 -9.08
C ARG A 95 14.29 4.51 -9.65
N PRO A 96 14.98 5.28 -8.81
CA PRO A 96 16.04 6.16 -9.27
C PRO A 96 17.24 5.35 -9.78
N VAL A 97 17.84 5.80 -10.87
CA VAL A 97 19.10 5.24 -11.37
C VAL A 97 20.23 5.70 -10.46
N PHE A 98 21.16 4.79 -10.14
CA PHE A 98 22.28 5.09 -9.25
C PHE A 98 23.04 6.35 -9.71
N ASN A 99 23.23 7.28 -8.77
CA ASN A 99 23.93 8.55 -8.99
C ASN A 99 23.34 9.43 -10.11
N SER A 100 22.02 9.37 -10.30
CA SER A 100 21.31 10.15 -11.31
C SER A 100 20.00 10.73 -10.76
N SER A 101 19.53 11.81 -11.39
CA SER A 101 18.17 12.34 -11.18
C SER A 101 17.11 11.64 -12.02
N TYR A 102 17.49 10.71 -12.90
CA TYR A 102 16.55 9.95 -13.72
C TYR A 102 15.98 8.76 -12.95
N THR A 103 14.68 8.52 -13.13
CA THR A 103 14.00 7.30 -12.66
C THR A 103 13.69 6.38 -13.84
N THR A 104 13.71 5.08 -13.59
CA THR A 104 13.32 4.05 -14.55
C THR A 104 12.06 3.33 -14.07
N THR A 105 11.18 2.95 -14.99
CA THR A 105 9.99 2.15 -14.67
C THR A 105 10.41 0.70 -14.47
N LEU A 106 10.10 0.14 -13.30
CA LEU A 106 10.31 -1.27 -12.97
C LEU A 106 9.13 -2.12 -13.41
N PHE A 107 7.92 -1.60 -13.19
CA PHE A 107 6.69 -2.34 -13.37
C PHE A 107 5.57 -1.39 -13.78
N ASN A 108 4.72 -1.80 -14.71
CA ASN A 108 3.54 -1.07 -15.12
C ASN A 108 2.48 -2.06 -15.63
N VAL A 109 1.34 -2.12 -14.96
CA VAL A 109 0.23 -3.00 -15.32
C VAL A 109 -1.09 -2.25 -15.18
N ASN A 110 -2.05 -2.61 -16.02
CA ASN A 110 -3.45 -2.23 -15.85
C ASN A 110 -4.29 -3.50 -15.68
N ASP A 111 -4.80 -3.71 -14.48
CA ASP A 111 -5.78 -4.75 -14.17
C ASP A 111 -7.18 -4.20 -14.44
N ARG A 112 -7.86 -4.76 -15.44
CA ARG A 112 -9.16 -4.26 -15.91
C ARG A 112 -10.34 -4.82 -15.13
N ASP A 113 -10.14 -5.91 -14.40
CA ASP A 113 -11.22 -6.67 -13.78
C ASP A 113 -10.99 -6.76 -12.27
N PHE A 114 -11.13 -5.63 -11.58
CA PHE A 114 -10.91 -5.53 -10.15
C PHE A 114 -12.22 -5.33 -9.38
N ASP A 115 -12.78 -6.45 -8.92
CA ASP A 115 -13.97 -6.50 -8.06
C ASP A 115 -13.58 -6.74 -6.61
N PHE A 116 -14.09 -5.91 -5.68
CA PHE A 116 -13.81 -6.08 -4.27
C PHE A 116 -14.92 -5.57 -3.37
N SER A 117 -14.91 -6.03 -2.11
CA SER A 117 -15.81 -5.55 -1.07
C SER A 117 -15.05 -4.73 -0.02
N TYR A 118 -15.55 -3.55 0.33
CA TYR A 118 -15.00 -2.70 1.39
C TYR A 118 -16.11 -1.97 2.14
N THR A 119 -16.02 -1.94 3.47
CA THR A 119 -16.97 -1.20 4.32
C THR A 119 -16.28 0.02 4.94
N GLU A 120 -16.95 1.17 4.99
CA GLU A 120 -16.36 2.40 5.55
C GLU A 120 -15.90 2.15 6.99
N GLY A 121 -14.66 2.53 7.29
CA GLY A 121 -14.05 2.34 8.61
C GLY A 121 -13.54 0.92 8.88
N GLN A 122 -13.71 -0.02 7.94
CA GLN A 122 -13.03 -1.30 8.01
C GLN A 122 -11.54 -1.09 7.75
N THR A 123 -10.70 -1.68 8.60
CA THR A 123 -9.26 -1.74 8.36
C THR A 123 -8.98 -2.83 7.32
N ILE A 124 -8.13 -2.52 6.35
CA ILE A 124 -7.66 -3.49 5.36
C ILE A 124 -6.60 -4.35 6.04
N ASP A 125 -6.88 -5.64 6.19
CA ASP A 125 -5.93 -6.60 6.75
C ASP A 125 -5.60 -7.69 5.72
N PHE A 126 -4.40 -8.25 5.85
CA PHE A 126 -3.82 -9.25 4.97
C PHE A 126 -3.06 -10.30 5.78
N SER A 127 -3.33 -11.57 5.47
CA SER A 127 -2.63 -12.73 6.03
C SER A 127 -2.14 -13.59 4.88
N ASP A 128 -0.88 -14.02 4.95
CA ASP A 128 -0.30 -14.93 3.96
C ASP A 128 -0.94 -16.32 4.00
N GLN A 129 -1.53 -16.69 5.14
CA GLN A 129 -2.12 -18.01 5.36
C GLN A 129 -3.60 -18.06 5.02
N ASN A 130 -4.32 -16.93 5.14
CA ASN A 130 -5.77 -16.89 5.01
C ASN A 130 -6.20 -15.77 4.06
N PHE A 131 -7.02 -16.14 3.08
CA PHE A 131 -7.68 -15.17 2.22
C PHE A 131 -8.74 -14.39 3.03
N GLN A 132 -8.55 -13.07 3.15
CA GLN A 132 -9.47 -12.19 3.86
C GLN A 132 -10.39 -11.40 2.92
N GLY A 133 -9.90 -11.04 1.73
CA GLY A 133 -10.68 -10.29 0.75
C GLY A 133 -9.84 -9.90 -0.46
N ASN A 134 -10.50 -9.61 -1.57
CA ASN A 134 -9.80 -9.37 -2.84
C ASN A 134 -8.98 -8.07 -2.82
N LEU A 135 -9.49 -7.03 -2.15
CA LEU A 135 -8.80 -5.74 -2.03
C LEU A 135 -7.40 -5.89 -1.41
N SER A 136 -7.30 -6.57 -0.26
CA SER A 136 -6.02 -6.76 0.41
C SER A 136 -5.13 -7.76 -0.33
N ALA A 137 -5.70 -8.82 -0.88
CA ALA A 137 -4.96 -9.84 -1.62
C ALA A 137 -4.31 -9.28 -2.91
N VAL A 138 -5.05 -8.50 -3.70
CA VAL A 138 -4.52 -7.91 -4.95
C VAL A 138 -3.47 -6.84 -4.65
N MET A 139 -3.70 -5.98 -3.66
CA MET A 139 -2.69 -5.01 -3.25
C MET A 139 -1.40 -5.69 -2.74
N ALA A 140 -1.53 -6.74 -1.93
CA ALA A 140 -0.39 -7.52 -1.47
C ALA A 140 0.34 -8.22 -2.62
N PHE A 141 -0.40 -8.80 -3.55
CA PHE A 141 0.16 -9.42 -4.75
C PHE A 141 1.04 -8.43 -5.52
N TYR A 142 0.52 -7.24 -5.84
CA TYR A 142 1.31 -6.25 -6.55
C TYR A 142 2.46 -5.68 -5.73
N ALA A 143 2.31 -5.53 -4.41
CA ALA A 143 3.42 -5.15 -3.54
C ALA A 143 4.58 -6.17 -3.62
N TYR A 144 4.28 -7.47 -3.56
CA TYR A 144 5.31 -8.51 -3.70
C TYR A 144 5.92 -8.58 -5.10
N ILE A 145 5.13 -8.36 -6.16
CA ILE A 145 5.66 -8.28 -7.52
C ILE A 145 6.63 -7.11 -7.65
N ILE A 146 6.26 -5.92 -7.16
CA ILE A 146 7.13 -4.73 -7.21
C ILE A 146 8.46 -5.00 -6.52
N ILE A 147 8.43 -5.64 -5.34
CA ILE A 147 9.64 -5.98 -4.59
C ILE A 147 10.45 -7.03 -5.33
N GLY A 148 9.82 -8.09 -5.84
CA GLY A 148 10.51 -9.11 -6.63
C GLY A 148 11.22 -8.52 -7.86
N MET A 149 10.57 -7.58 -8.55
CA MET A 149 11.15 -6.88 -9.70
C MET A 149 12.32 -5.96 -9.31
N ASP A 150 12.25 -5.33 -8.15
CA ASP A 150 13.34 -4.49 -7.66
C ASP A 150 14.56 -5.31 -7.25
N TYR A 151 14.37 -6.50 -6.65
CA TYR A 151 15.46 -7.41 -6.28
C TYR A 151 16.19 -8.02 -7.49
N ASP A 152 15.55 -8.11 -8.66
CA ASP A 152 16.16 -8.61 -9.90
C ASP A 152 16.96 -7.53 -10.66
N SER A 153 16.75 -6.24 -10.35
CA SER A 153 17.26 -5.08 -11.10
C SER A 153 18.55 -4.48 -10.53
#